data_AF-A0AAQ2NIM3-F1
#
_entry.id   AF-A0AAQ2NIM3-F1
#
_cell.length_a   1.000
_cell.length_b   1.000
_cell.length_c   1.000
_cell.angle_alpha   90.00
_cell.angle_beta   90.00
_cell.angle_gamma   90.00
#
_symmetry.space_group_name_H-M   'P 1'
#
loop_
_entity.id
_entity.type
_entity.pdbx_description
1 polymer ?
#
loop_
_entity_poly.entity_id
_entity_poly.type
_entity_poly.pdbx_seq_one_letter_code
_entity_poly.pdbx_strand_id
1 'polypeptide(L)'
;MEKKEFKYNGETVGFEIEDKNVMVNATQMAKIFGKSINGFMENESTKRFVKACLNNRNSGYLKVFLQSDLYRSSQKSGTFMHRVLAIKFAAWLNPDFELWVYTTIDNILFGSYLDDEKNLKEIARIQTQISQKEQSLTTHPIQKEIEELKKAEQKQKKLLELRKKERINNFKSIFSTEEMIGEIKEVTKE
;
A
#
# COMPACT_ATOMS: atom_id res chain seq x y z
N MET A 1 -6.54 -20.97 17.94
CA MET A 1 -6.84 -20.46 16.58
C MET A 1 -8.29 -19.99 16.53
N GLU A 2 -8.50 -18.69 16.35
CA GLU A 2 -9.84 -18.09 16.22
C GLU A 2 -10.32 -18.22 14.77
N LYS A 3 -11.59 -18.60 14.56
CA LYS A 3 -12.20 -18.68 13.23
C LYS A 3 -13.17 -17.51 13.03
N LYS A 4 -13.03 -16.79 11.93
CA LYS A 4 -13.92 -15.70 11.53
C LYS A 4 -14.47 -15.93 10.14
N GLU A 5 -15.63 -15.37 9.88
CA GLU A 5 -16.32 -15.45 8.60
C GLU A 5 -16.73 -14.05 8.16
N PHE A 6 -16.53 -13.74 6.88
CA PHE A 6 -16.93 -12.46 6.29
C PHE A 6 -17.74 -12.72 5.03
N LYS A 7 -18.77 -11.90 4.81
CA LYS A 7 -19.58 -11.95 3.60
C LYS A 7 -18.98 -11.05 2.53
N TYR A 8 -18.76 -11.60 1.35
CA TYR A 8 -18.31 -10.89 0.14
C TYR A 8 -19.15 -11.35 -1.05
N ASN A 9 -19.79 -10.42 -1.75
CA ASN A 9 -20.72 -10.70 -2.86
C ASN A 9 -21.79 -11.77 -2.52
N GLY A 10 -22.31 -11.75 -1.28
CA GLY A 10 -23.32 -12.70 -0.81
C GLY A 10 -22.78 -14.08 -0.40
N GLU A 11 -21.49 -14.35 -0.61
CA GLU A 11 -20.82 -15.59 -0.24
C GLU A 11 -19.94 -15.40 1.00
N THR A 12 -19.75 -16.46 1.78
CA THR A 12 -18.95 -16.42 3.00
C THR A 12 -17.51 -16.86 2.73
N VAL A 13 -16.55 -16.06 3.19
CA VAL A 13 -15.12 -16.39 3.21
C VAL A 13 -14.64 -16.54 4.66
N GLY A 14 -14.06 -17.69 4.95
CA GLY A 14 -13.51 -18.05 6.26
C GLY A 14 -12.06 -17.63 6.43
N PHE A 15 -11.73 -17.25 7.66
CA PHE A 15 -10.42 -16.82 8.11
C PHE A 15 -10.07 -17.58 9.36
N GLU A 16 -8.83 -18.08 9.43
CA GLU A 16 -8.28 -18.67 10.64
C GLU A 16 -7.13 -17.78 11.13
N ILE A 17 -7.27 -17.28 12.35
CA ILE A 17 -6.41 -16.27 12.95
C ILE A 17 -5.65 -16.90 14.11
N GLU A 18 -4.34 -16.78 14.08
CA GLU A 18 -3.42 -17.22 15.13
C GLU A 18 -2.35 -16.14 15.31
N ASP A 19 -2.45 -15.38 16.41
CA ASP A 19 -1.65 -14.19 16.68
C ASP A 19 -1.62 -13.19 15.50
N LYS A 20 -0.47 -13.11 14.80
CA LYS A 20 -0.25 -12.25 13.63
C LYS A 20 -0.34 -13.00 12.31
N ASN A 21 -0.54 -14.32 12.34
CA ASN A 21 -0.67 -15.17 11.17
C ASN A 21 -2.16 -15.35 10.85
N VAL A 22 -2.51 -15.08 9.59
CA VAL A 22 -3.89 -15.20 9.10
C VAL A 22 -3.88 -16.12 7.89
N MET A 23 -4.73 -17.13 7.94
CA MET A 23 -5.00 -18.04 6.85
C MET A 23 -6.39 -17.77 6.30
N VAL A 24 -6.54 -17.70 4.98
CA VAL A 24 -7.80 -17.40 4.30
C VAL A 24 -8.24 -18.60 3.48
N ASN A 25 -9.52 -18.93 3.52
CA ASN A 25 -10.09 -20.02 2.73
C ASN A 25 -10.14 -19.64 1.24
N ALA A 26 -9.11 -20.07 0.50
CA ALA A 26 -8.98 -19.82 -0.92
C ALA A 26 -10.03 -20.57 -1.74
N THR A 27 -10.55 -21.70 -1.26
CA THR A 27 -11.60 -22.44 -1.98
C THR A 27 -12.89 -21.63 -2.02
N GLN A 28 -13.26 -21.01 -0.90
CA GLN A 28 -14.41 -20.11 -0.85
C GLN A 28 -14.20 -18.86 -1.72
N MET A 29 -13.00 -18.27 -1.71
CA MET A 29 -12.68 -17.16 -2.63
C MET A 29 -12.83 -17.58 -4.10
N ALA A 30 -12.26 -18.73 -4.49
CA ALA A 30 -12.27 -19.22 -5.86
C ALA A 30 -13.69 -19.44 -6.40
N LYS A 31 -14.59 -19.95 -5.55
CA LYS A 31 -16.01 -20.20 -5.85
C LYS A 31 -16.71 -18.91 -6.30
N ILE A 32 -16.44 -17.79 -5.63
CA ILE A 32 -17.08 -16.48 -5.92
C ILE A 32 -16.79 -16.03 -7.35
N PHE A 33 -15.61 -16.33 -7.86
CA PHE A 33 -15.14 -15.90 -9.19
C PHE A 33 -15.20 -17.03 -10.24
N GLY A 34 -15.72 -18.22 -9.89
CA GLY A 34 -15.80 -19.37 -10.80
C GLY A 34 -14.43 -19.84 -11.32
N LYS A 35 -13.34 -19.63 -10.57
CA LYS A 35 -11.98 -19.98 -10.98
C LYS A 35 -11.45 -21.16 -10.16
N SER A 36 -10.46 -21.88 -10.69
CA SER A 36 -9.81 -22.99 -9.97
C SER A 36 -8.55 -22.54 -9.26
N ILE A 37 -8.31 -23.08 -8.06
CA ILE A 37 -7.06 -22.86 -7.32
C ILE A 37 -5.88 -23.47 -8.07
N ASN A 38 -6.05 -24.63 -8.70
CA ASN A 38 -4.99 -25.30 -9.45
C ASN A 38 -4.46 -24.42 -10.58
N GLY A 39 -5.36 -23.77 -11.35
CA GLY A 39 -4.94 -22.85 -12.40
C GLY A 39 -4.13 -21.66 -11.88
N PHE A 40 -4.39 -21.20 -10.65
CA PHE A 40 -3.54 -20.19 -10.00
C PHE A 40 -2.17 -20.75 -9.59
N MET A 41 -2.13 -21.94 -8.99
CA MET A 41 -0.91 -22.57 -8.47
C MET A 41 0.02 -23.09 -9.58
N GLU A 42 -0.53 -23.43 -10.74
CA GLU A 42 0.23 -23.89 -11.91
C GLU A 42 0.97 -22.76 -12.62
N ASN A 43 0.55 -21.50 -12.43
CA ASN A 43 1.22 -20.35 -13.02
C ASN A 43 2.68 -20.23 -12.54
N GLU A 44 3.60 -20.07 -13.48
CA GLU A 44 5.03 -19.90 -13.18
C GLU A 44 5.30 -18.68 -12.28
N SER A 45 4.53 -17.61 -12.42
CA SER A 45 4.62 -16.44 -11.54
C SER A 45 4.21 -16.76 -10.10
N THR A 46 3.22 -17.64 -9.89
CA THR A 46 2.80 -18.11 -8.56
C THR A 46 3.84 -19.03 -7.96
N LYS A 47 4.40 -19.97 -8.73
CA LYS A 47 5.49 -20.85 -8.26
C LYS A 47 6.72 -20.06 -7.82
N ARG A 48 7.14 -19.06 -8.61
CA ARG A 48 8.23 -18.14 -8.23
C ARG A 48 7.91 -17.36 -6.97
N PHE A 49 6.68 -16.87 -6.84
CA PHE A 49 6.25 -16.15 -5.63
C PHE A 49 6.27 -17.04 -4.39
N VAL A 50 5.77 -18.28 -4.47
CA VAL A 50 5.83 -19.27 -3.38
C VAL A 50 7.29 -19.51 -2.96
N LYS A 51 8.19 -19.73 -3.93
CA LYS A 51 9.63 -19.87 -3.66
C LYS A 51 10.22 -18.63 -2.99
N ALA A 52 9.81 -17.43 -3.41
CA ALA A 52 10.25 -16.19 -2.80
C ALA A 52 9.75 -16.06 -1.35
N CYS A 53 8.52 -16.46 -1.05
CA CYS A 53 8.00 -16.45 0.33
C CYS A 53 8.77 -17.41 1.26
N LEU A 54 9.21 -18.55 0.74
CA LEU A 54 9.87 -19.61 1.52
C LEU A 54 11.40 -19.49 1.59
N ASN A 55 12.00 -18.46 0.98
CA ASN A 55 13.45 -18.28 1.09
C ASN A 55 13.84 -17.84 2.51
N ASN A 56 15.11 -18.06 2.90
CA ASN A 56 15.59 -17.82 4.28
C ASN A 56 15.32 -16.40 4.80
N ARG A 57 15.35 -15.42 3.90
CA ARG A 57 15.11 -14.02 4.23
C ARG A 57 13.63 -13.77 4.51
N ASN A 58 12.78 -14.03 3.53
CA ASN A 58 11.36 -13.68 3.55
C ASN A 58 10.54 -14.56 4.49
N SER A 59 10.94 -15.82 4.68
CA SER A 59 10.31 -16.75 5.63
C SER A 59 10.29 -16.18 7.06
N GLY A 60 11.41 -15.58 7.51
CA GLY A 60 11.51 -14.92 8.81
C GLY A 60 10.57 -13.73 8.95
N TYR A 61 10.52 -12.84 7.94
CA TYR A 61 9.61 -11.69 7.94
C TYR A 61 8.14 -12.09 7.90
N LEU A 62 7.81 -13.10 7.12
CA LEU A 62 6.43 -13.55 6.90
C LEU A 62 5.92 -14.45 8.01
N LYS A 63 6.79 -15.08 8.81
CA LYS A 63 6.33 -16.05 9.81
C LYS A 63 6.15 -17.45 9.22
N VAL A 64 6.76 -17.75 8.07
CA VAL A 64 6.41 -18.88 7.18
C VAL A 64 7.67 -19.69 6.85
N PHE A 65 7.86 -20.82 7.51
CA PHE A 65 9.09 -21.63 7.37
C PHE A 65 8.87 -22.91 6.57
N LEU A 66 7.63 -23.39 6.53
CA LEU A 66 7.21 -24.57 5.77
C LEU A 66 6.17 -24.19 4.73
N GLN A 67 6.03 -25.04 3.70
CA GLN A 67 4.97 -24.87 2.71
C GLN A 67 3.58 -24.85 3.35
N SER A 68 3.34 -25.65 4.38
CA SER A 68 2.08 -25.71 5.13
C SER A 68 1.72 -24.40 5.85
N ASP A 69 2.74 -23.60 6.19
CA ASP A 69 2.55 -22.27 6.79
C ASP A 69 2.09 -21.27 5.73
N LEU A 70 2.48 -21.49 4.46
CA LEU A 70 2.11 -20.63 3.33
C LEU A 70 0.77 -21.04 2.72
N TYR A 71 0.53 -22.34 2.55
CA TYR A 71 -0.74 -22.90 2.12
C TYR A 71 -0.88 -24.35 2.52
N ARG A 72 -2.11 -24.76 2.84
CA ARG A 72 -2.47 -26.16 3.10
C ARG A 72 -3.79 -26.49 2.45
N SER A 73 -3.96 -27.72 2.02
CA SER A 73 -5.23 -28.20 1.46
C SER A 73 -5.69 -29.45 2.19
N SER A 74 -6.98 -29.51 2.46
CA SER A 74 -7.65 -30.70 3.02
C SER A 74 -8.99 -30.88 2.34
N GLN A 75 -9.35 -32.13 2.05
CA GLN A 75 -10.63 -32.46 1.41
C GLN A 75 -11.84 -31.94 2.20
N LYS A 76 -11.74 -31.88 3.53
CA LYS A 76 -12.86 -31.48 4.40
C LYS A 76 -13.02 -29.96 4.54
N SER A 77 -11.92 -29.21 4.51
CA SER A 77 -11.92 -27.78 4.83
C SER A 77 -11.60 -26.88 3.63
N GLY A 78 -11.16 -27.47 2.51
CA GLY A 78 -10.66 -26.73 1.37
C GLY A 78 -9.20 -26.32 1.53
N THR A 79 -8.77 -25.42 0.66
CA THR A 79 -7.42 -24.86 0.62
C THR A 79 -7.37 -23.55 1.38
N PHE A 80 -6.44 -23.45 2.32
CA PHE A 80 -6.14 -22.24 3.06
C PHE A 80 -4.80 -21.67 2.62
N MET A 81 -4.74 -20.36 2.46
CA MET A 81 -3.52 -19.63 2.08
C MET A 81 -3.18 -18.59 3.15
N HIS A 82 -1.91 -18.46 3.48
CA HIS A 82 -1.39 -17.36 4.27
C HIS A 82 -1.75 -16.03 3.62
N ARG A 83 -2.04 -14.99 4.42
CA ARG A 83 -2.52 -13.70 3.95
C ARG A 83 -1.74 -13.14 2.75
N VAL A 84 -0.43 -13.34 2.70
CA VAL A 84 0.42 -12.83 1.62
C VAL A 84 0.11 -13.51 0.28
N LEU A 85 -0.10 -14.83 0.30
CA LEU A 85 -0.47 -15.60 -0.88
C LEU A 85 -1.95 -15.39 -1.21
N ALA A 86 -2.81 -15.23 -0.19
CA ALA A 86 -4.23 -14.91 -0.38
C ALA A 86 -4.44 -13.55 -1.08
N ILE A 87 -3.64 -12.52 -0.76
CA ILE A 87 -3.68 -11.22 -1.47
C ILE A 87 -3.27 -11.40 -2.93
N LYS A 88 -2.18 -12.14 -3.20
CA LYS A 88 -1.78 -12.46 -4.59
C LYS A 88 -2.87 -13.23 -5.33
N PHE A 89 -3.53 -14.17 -4.66
CA PHE A 89 -4.62 -14.93 -5.23
C PHE A 89 -5.83 -14.04 -5.54
N ALA A 90 -6.21 -13.15 -4.63
CA ALA A 90 -7.28 -12.16 -4.85
C ALA A 90 -6.99 -11.26 -6.07
N ALA A 91 -5.75 -10.78 -6.23
CA ALA A 91 -5.32 -10.03 -7.41
C ALA A 91 -5.50 -10.84 -8.70
N TRP A 92 -5.13 -12.12 -8.71
CA TRP A 92 -5.33 -13.00 -9.86
C TRP A 92 -6.81 -13.30 -10.17
N LEU A 93 -7.66 -13.32 -9.14
CA LEU A 93 -9.11 -13.54 -9.30
C LEU A 93 -9.80 -12.33 -9.93
N ASN A 94 -9.37 -11.10 -9.58
CA ASN A 94 -10.01 -9.86 -9.99
C ASN A 94 -8.98 -8.77 -10.37
N PRO A 95 -8.85 -8.43 -11.68
CA PRO A 95 -7.97 -7.36 -12.14
C PRO A 95 -8.26 -5.97 -11.53
N ASP A 96 -9.52 -5.65 -11.23
CA ASP A 96 -9.87 -4.37 -10.58
C ASP A 96 -9.33 -4.32 -9.15
N PHE A 97 -9.34 -5.45 -8.45
CA PHE A 97 -8.71 -5.56 -7.14
C PHE A 97 -7.19 -5.44 -7.22
N GLU A 98 -6.56 -6.05 -8.23
CA GLU A 98 -5.12 -5.90 -8.47
C GLU A 98 -4.74 -4.43 -8.71
N LEU A 99 -5.49 -3.73 -9.57
CA LEU A 99 -5.31 -2.30 -9.80
C LEU A 99 -5.55 -1.48 -8.52
N TRP A 100 -6.56 -1.82 -7.72
CA TRP A 100 -6.80 -1.17 -6.44
C TRP A 100 -5.63 -1.36 -5.46
N VAL A 101 -5.01 -2.54 -5.42
CA VAL A 101 -3.80 -2.77 -4.61
C VAL A 101 -2.66 -1.87 -5.07
N TYR A 102 -2.38 -1.80 -6.37
CA TYR A 102 -1.31 -0.95 -6.90
C TYR A 102 -1.57 0.53 -6.66
N THR A 103 -2.78 1.01 -6.90
CA THR A 103 -3.16 2.40 -6.62
C THR A 103 -3.15 2.72 -5.13
N THR A 104 -3.42 1.75 -4.26
CA THR A 104 -3.29 1.93 -2.81
C THR A 104 -1.82 2.08 -2.41
N ILE A 105 -0.93 1.25 -2.95
CA ILE A 105 0.52 1.38 -2.74
C ILE A 105 1.01 2.73 -3.29
N ASP A 106 0.58 3.10 -4.49
CA ASP A 106 0.89 4.38 -5.12
C ASP A 106 0.41 5.55 -4.26
N ASN A 107 -0.80 5.51 -3.73
CA ASN A 107 -1.32 6.53 -2.81
C ASN A 107 -0.56 6.59 -1.48
N ILE A 108 -0.09 5.45 -0.94
CA ILE A 108 0.75 5.44 0.27
C ILE A 108 2.10 6.13 -0.01
N LEU A 109 2.66 5.93 -1.19
CA LEU A 109 3.95 6.49 -1.59
C LEU A 109 3.86 7.96 -2.06
N PHE A 110 2.78 8.29 -2.79
CA PHE A 110 2.64 9.50 -3.60
C PHE A 110 1.28 10.22 -3.43
N GLY A 111 0.36 9.75 -2.59
CA GLY A 111 -0.96 10.38 -2.43
C GLY A 111 -0.93 11.84 -1.97
N SER A 112 0.15 12.26 -1.32
CA SER A 112 0.37 13.67 -0.91
C SER A 112 0.67 14.62 -2.07
N TYR A 113 1.03 14.13 -3.27
CA TYR A 113 1.37 15.01 -4.40
C TYR A 113 0.19 15.86 -4.87
N LEU A 114 -1.03 15.28 -4.90
CA LEU A 114 -2.24 16.03 -5.25
C LEU A 114 -2.54 17.13 -4.23
N ASP A 115 -2.28 16.88 -2.95
CA ASP A 115 -2.49 17.86 -1.90
C ASP A 115 -1.37 18.92 -1.85
N ASP A 116 -0.16 18.58 -2.28
CA ASP A 116 0.93 19.55 -2.45
C ASP A 116 0.66 20.49 -3.62
N GLU A 117 0.13 19.98 -4.73
CA GLU A 117 -0.26 20.82 -5.87
C GLU A 117 -1.32 21.84 -5.46
N LYS A 118 -2.34 21.41 -4.69
CA LYS A 118 -3.34 22.32 -4.11
C LYS A 118 -2.70 23.35 -3.18
N ASN A 119 -1.80 22.93 -2.29
CA ASN A 119 -1.09 23.85 -1.38
C ASN A 119 -0.23 24.86 -2.13
N LEU A 120 0.48 24.44 -3.18
CA LEU A 120 1.32 25.32 -4.00
C LEU A 120 0.48 26.38 -4.73
N LYS A 121 -0.68 25.97 -5.28
CA LYS A 121 -1.65 26.90 -5.88
C LYS A 121 -2.16 27.91 -4.85
N GLU A 122 -2.45 27.46 -3.63
CA GLU A 122 -2.90 28.35 -2.56
C GLU A 122 -1.81 29.33 -2.12
N ILE A 123 -0.56 28.88 -1.99
CA ILE A 123 0.58 29.77 -1.70
C ILE A 123 0.72 30.85 -2.79
N ALA A 124 0.66 30.45 -4.06
CA ALA A 124 0.75 31.39 -5.19
C ALA A 124 -0.41 32.42 -5.19
N ARG A 125 -1.62 31.97 -4.85
CA ARG A 125 -2.79 32.84 -4.69
C ARG A 125 -2.59 33.85 -3.56
N ILE A 126 -2.13 33.41 -2.39
CA ILE A 126 -1.85 34.30 -1.24
C ILE A 126 -0.76 35.32 -1.61
N GLN A 127 0.31 34.90 -2.27
CA GLN A 127 1.38 35.80 -2.74
C GLN A 127 0.85 36.88 -3.68
N THR A 128 -0.01 36.48 -4.63
CA THR A 128 -0.65 37.42 -5.56
C THR A 128 -1.48 38.47 -4.82
N GLN A 129 -2.26 38.06 -3.80
CA GLN A 129 -3.06 38.98 -2.98
C GLN A 129 -2.20 39.93 -2.16
N ILE A 130 -1.08 39.44 -1.60
CA ILE A 130 -0.12 40.28 -0.88
C ILE A 130 0.43 41.36 -1.82
N SER A 131 0.92 41.00 -3.00
CA SER A 131 1.49 41.95 -3.96
C SER A 131 0.48 43.01 -4.43
N GLN A 132 -0.77 42.61 -4.67
CA GLN A 132 -1.84 43.55 -5.05
C GLN A 132 -2.16 44.55 -3.93
N LYS A 133 -2.25 44.07 -2.68
CA LYS A 133 -2.52 44.93 -1.52
C LYS A 133 -1.34 45.83 -1.17
N GLU A 134 -0.10 45.39 -1.37
CA GLU A 134 1.10 46.20 -1.18
C GLU A 134 1.20 47.36 -2.19
N GLN A 135 0.69 47.19 -3.42
CA GLN A 135 0.58 48.28 -4.42
C GLN A 135 -0.48 49.33 -4.06
N SER A 136 -1.46 48.98 -3.23
CA SER A 136 -2.51 49.88 -2.77
C SER A 136 -2.01 50.64 -1.53
N LEU A 137 -1.53 51.88 -1.70
CA LEU A 137 -0.92 52.73 -0.66
C LEU A 137 -1.52 52.54 0.77
N THR A 138 -0.63 52.31 1.74
CA THR A 138 -0.89 51.65 3.03
C THR A 138 -1.76 52.45 4.00
N THR A 139 -3.03 52.06 4.16
CA THR A 139 -3.86 52.40 5.33
C THR A 139 -3.74 51.32 6.41
N HIS A 140 -3.94 51.69 7.69
CA HIS A 140 -3.82 50.76 8.84
C HIS A 140 -4.66 49.48 8.70
N PRO A 141 -5.90 49.50 8.16
CA PRO A 141 -6.66 48.27 7.92
C PRO A 141 -6.01 47.32 6.91
N ILE A 142 -5.43 47.85 5.82
CA ILE A 142 -4.78 47.05 4.76
C ILE A 142 -3.51 46.39 5.29
N GLN A 143 -2.74 47.07 6.16
CA GLN A 143 -1.55 46.51 6.78
C GLN A 143 -1.86 45.27 7.63
N LYS A 144 -2.95 45.31 8.40
CA LYS A 144 -3.38 44.18 9.23
C LYS A 144 -3.76 42.96 8.38
N GLU A 145 -4.48 43.18 7.28
CA GLU A 145 -4.84 42.11 6.33
C GLU A 145 -3.61 41.49 5.65
N ILE A 146 -2.63 42.30 5.24
CA ILE A 146 -1.37 41.81 4.67
C ILE A 146 -0.63 40.92 5.69
N GLU A 147 -0.62 41.31 6.96
CA GLU A 147 0.05 40.52 7.99
C GLU A 147 -0.66 39.18 8.25
N GLU A 148 -1.99 39.16 8.23
CA GLU A 148 -2.78 37.91 8.31
C GLU A 148 -2.50 37.00 7.10
N LEU A 149 -2.41 37.55 5.88
CA LEU A 149 -2.04 36.80 4.68
C LEU A 149 -0.61 36.23 4.76
N LYS A 150 0.35 37.01 5.26
CA LYS A 150 1.74 36.52 5.47
C LYS A 150 1.79 35.37 6.48
N LYS A 151 1.00 35.44 7.56
CA LYS A 151 0.86 34.34 8.53
C LYS A 151 0.24 33.09 7.88
N ALA A 152 -0.78 33.26 7.04
CA ALA A 152 -1.39 32.16 6.29
C ALA A 152 -0.41 31.52 5.31
N GLU A 153 0.35 32.32 4.55
CA GLU A 153 1.40 31.83 3.64
C GLU A 153 2.46 31.01 4.38
N GLN A 154 2.94 31.51 5.52
CA GLN A 154 3.94 30.82 6.33
C GLN A 154 3.43 29.49 6.89
N LYS A 155 2.16 29.44 7.32
CA LYS A 155 1.50 28.20 7.74
C LYS A 155 1.46 27.18 6.60
N GLN A 156 1.10 27.60 5.39
CA GLN A 156 1.05 26.72 4.21
C GLN A 156 2.45 26.20 3.82
N LYS A 157 3.47 27.06 3.82
CA LYS A 157 4.87 26.64 3.58
C LYS A 157 5.36 25.62 4.60
N LYS A 158 5.06 25.83 5.89
CA LYS A 158 5.45 24.90 6.96
C LYS A 158 4.78 23.53 6.81
N LEU A 159 3.49 23.51 6.42
CA LEU A 159 2.77 22.27 6.15
C LEU A 159 3.37 21.50 4.97
N LEU A 160 3.68 22.20 3.88
CA LEU A 160 4.33 21.60 2.70
C LEU A 160 5.68 20.96 3.06
N GLU A 161 6.52 21.66 3.84
CA GLU A 161 7.82 21.14 4.28
C GLU A 161 7.69 19.94 5.23
N LEU A 162 6.70 19.95 6.12
CA LEU A 162 6.40 18.80 6.99
C LEU A 162 6.04 17.56 6.16
N ARG A 163 5.14 17.71 5.18
CA ARG A 163 4.70 16.63 4.29
C ARG A 163 5.83 16.10 3.42
N LYS A 164 6.71 16.97 2.91
CA LYS A 164 7.92 16.53 2.20
C LYS A 164 8.81 15.66 3.09
N LYS A 165 9.04 16.06 4.35
CA LYS A 165 9.83 15.27 5.31
C LYS A 165 9.18 13.94 5.63
N GLU A 166 7.88 13.92 5.92
CA GLU A 166 7.11 12.68 6.16
C GLU A 166 7.22 11.73 4.97
N ARG A 167 7.12 12.22 3.75
CA ARG A 167 7.25 11.41 2.54
C ARG A 167 8.66 10.85 2.37
N ILE A 168 9.70 11.64 2.59
CA ILE A 168 11.09 11.15 2.57
C ILE A 168 11.29 10.08 3.64
N ASN A 169 10.71 10.26 4.83
CA ASN A 169 10.79 9.29 5.91
C ASN A 169 10.01 8.01 5.58
N ASN A 170 8.81 8.09 5.00
CA ASN A 170 8.03 6.94 4.55
C ASN A 170 8.77 6.20 3.43
N PHE A 171 9.28 6.92 2.43
CA PHE A 171 10.06 6.34 1.34
C PHE A 171 11.30 5.63 1.89
N LYS A 172 12.07 6.29 2.78
CA LYS A 172 13.19 5.64 3.47
C LYS A 172 12.70 4.40 4.20
N SER A 173 11.71 4.49 5.09
CA SER A 173 11.21 3.34 5.84
C SER A 173 10.75 2.16 4.97
N ILE A 174 10.20 2.42 3.78
CA ILE A 174 9.70 1.38 2.87
C ILE A 174 10.82 0.77 2.02
N PHE A 175 11.82 1.55 1.64
CA PHE A 175 12.87 1.13 0.70
C PHE A 175 14.27 0.96 1.33
N SER A 176 14.48 1.38 2.58
CA SER A 176 15.74 1.22 3.32
C SER A 176 15.83 -0.12 4.06
N THR A 177 14.77 -0.92 4.03
CA THR A 177 14.89 -2.31 4.41
C THR A 177 15.71 -3.01 3.32
N GLU A 178 16.87 -3.55 3.71
CA GLU A 178 17.68 -4.45 2.89
C GLU A 178 16.80 -5.51 2.17
N GLU A 179 15.63 -5.82 2.75
CA GLU A 179 14.47 -6.66 2.34
C GLU A 179 14.04 -6.64 0.86
N MET A 180 14.20 -5.55 0.09
CA MET A 180 13.72 -5.52 -1.31
C MET A 180 14.67 -6.17 -2.33
N ILE A 181 15.96 -6.34 -2.00
CA ILE A 181 16.93 -6.91 -2.94
C ILE A 181 16.97 -8.42 -2.70
N GLY A 182 16.16 -9.19 -3.44
CA GLY A 182 16.41 -10.63 -3.56
C GLY A 182 17.83 -10.83 -4.10
N GLU A 183 18.51 -11.92 -3.71
CA GLU A 183 19.85 -12.26 -4.21
C GLU A 183 19.89 -12.10 -5.74
N ILE A 184 20.45 -10.98 -6.20
CA ILE A 184 20.86 -10.83 -7.59
C ILE A 184 22.08 -11.74 -7.65
N LYS A 185 21.88 -13.00 -8.05
CA LYS A 185 22.99 -13.83 -8.45
C LYS A 185 23.66 -13.08 -9.59
N GLU A 186 24.86 -12.56 -9.33
CA GLU A 186 25.72 -12.04 -10.37
C GLU A 186 25.75 -13.08 -11.48
N VAL A 187 25.22 -12.69 -12.65
CA VAL A 187 25.44 -13.46 -13.87
C VAL A 187 26.93 -13.31 -14.14
N THR A 188 27.71 -14.29 -13.68
CA THR A 188 29.08 -14.48 -14.12
C THR A 188 29.03 -14.57 -15.65
N LYS A 189 29.54 -13.53 -16.30
CA LYS A 189 29.81 -13.55 -17.74
C LYS A 189 30.87 -14.62 -17.98
N GLU A 190 30.54 -15.60 -18.80
CA GLU A 190 31.48 -16.50 -19.46
C GLU A 190 32.50 -15.72 -20.30
#